data_AF-A0A949NU09-F1
#
_entry.id   AF-A0A949NU09-F1
#
_cell.length_a   1.000
_cell.length_b   1.000
_cell.length_c   1.000
_cell.angle_alpha   90.00
_cell.angle_beta   90.00
_cell.angle_gamma   90.00
#
_symmetry.space_group_name_H-M   'P 1'
#
loop_
_entity.id
_entity.type
_entity.pdbx_description
1 polymer ?
#
loop_
_entity_poly.entity_id
_entity_poly.type
_entity_poly.pdbx_seq_one_letter_code
_entity_poly.pdbx_strand_id
1 'polypeptide(L)'
;MKLPFTVEQFFAVFGVYNTAIWPMQLVAYGLGILALALAWRENKPSGRIIGGILVFFWLWMGIFYHLVHFSAINQAAWVFGIFFVVQGLLFFLAGVIFNKFAFEFALKPLPVIGAIFIVYAMVIYPIIGVNLGHSYPQVPMFGVAPCPATIFTFGILLWASKPVPGYLLVIPLLWALVGMSAAVNLNVPQDYGLVVAGVVGAILIMIRNRKWKNLARQNPGGEPRGADGR
;
A
#
# COMPACT_ATOMS: atom_id res chain seq x y z
N MET A 1 6.50 9.81 -23.11
CA MET A 1 6.72 11.17 -22.55
C MET A 1 8.09 11.20 -21.93
N LYS A 2 8.89 12.23 -22.19
CA LYS A 2 10.23 12.37 -21.57
C LYS A 2 10.06 12.83 -20.12
N LEU A 3 10.68 12.14 -19.17
CA LEU A 3 10.66 12.54 -17.75
C LEU A 3 11.51 13.81 -17.56
N PRO A 4 11.17 14.68 -16.59
CA PRO A 4 11.93 15.90 -16.33
C PRO A 4 13.25 15.65 -15.58
N PHE A 5 13.61 14.38 -15.34
CA PHE A 5 14.80 13.94 -14.63
C PHE A 5 15.36 12.64 -15.23
N THR A 6 16.62 12.36 -14.93
CA THR A 6 17.36 11.14 -15.32
C THR A 6 17.17 10.00 -14.30
N VAL A 7 17.55 8.78 -14.69
CA VAL A 7 17.51 7.60 -13.79
C VAL A 7 18.43 7.82 -12.58
N GLU A 8 19.60 8.41 -12.81
CA GLU A 8 20.58 8.72 -11.76
C GLU A 8 20.02 9.73 -10.76
N GLN A 9 19.34 10.79 -11.24
CA GLN A 9 18.67 11.77 -10.38
C GLN A 9 17.55 11.14 -9.55
N PHE A 10 16.78 10.21 -10.14
CA PHE A 10 15.71 9.49 -9.44
C PHE A 10 16.26 8.69 -8.25
N PHE A 11 17.31 7.89 -8.46
CA PHE A 11 17.93 7.12 -7.38
C PHE A 11 18.72 7.98 -6.38
N ALA A 12 19.30 9.10 -6.82
CA ALA A 12 19.97 10.06 -5.94
C ALA A 12 19.01 10.67 -4.92
N VAL A 13 17.75 10.95 -5.31
CA VAL A 13 16.70 11.42 -4.37
C VAL A 13 16.49 10.40 -3.25
N PHE A 14 16.45 9.10 -3.55
CA PHE A 14 16.37 8.07 -2.51
C PHE A 14 17.60 8.06 -1.60
N GLY A 15 18.79 8.29 -2.15
CA GLY A 15 20.02 8.38 -1.35
C GLY A 15 19.95 9.48 -0.28
N VAL A 16 19.56 10.70 -0.70
CA VAL A 16 19.37 11.84 0.21
C VAL A 16 18.25 11.56 1.19
N TYR A 17 17.09 11.13 0.68
CA TYR A 17 15.89 10.87 1.48
C TYR A 17 16.12 9.81 2.55
N ASN A 18 16.60 8.62 2.16
CA ASN A 18 16.77 7.48 3.07
C ASN A 18 17.80 7.76 4.17
N THR A 19 18.84 8.53 3.86
CA THR A 19 19.83 8.96 4.84
C THR A 19 19.22 9.97 5.81
N ALA A 20 18.45 10.94 5.31
CA ALA A 20 17.82 11.98 6.12
C ALA A 20 16.76 11.44 7.09
N ILE A 21 16.06 10.36 6.72
CA ILE A 21 15.02 9.77 7.56
C ILE A 21 15.49 8.59 8.39
N TRP A 22 16.75 8.18 8.36
CA TRP A 22 17.22 7.09 9.20
C TRP A 22 16.94 7.41 10.69
N PRO A 23 16.37 6.49 11.51
CA PRO A 23 16.13 5.06 11.29
C PRO A 23 14.68 4.68 10.89
N MET A 24 13.93 5.57 10.23
CA MET A 24 12.50 5.38 9.97
C MET A 24 12.16 4.17 9.10
N GLN A 25 13.11 3.63 8.32
CA GLN A 25 12.93 2.37 7.62
C GLN A 25 12.68 1.22 8.61
N LEU A 26 13.44 1.17 9.72
CA LEU A 26 13.25 0.14 10.75
C LEU A 26 11.87 0.28 11.41
N VAL A 27 11.45 1.52 11.68
CA VAL A 27 10.11 1.82 12.20
C VAL A 27 9.04 1.34 11.21
N ALA A 28 9.21 1.61 9.92
CA ALA A 28 8.29 1.21 8.88
C ALA A 28 8.14 -0.32 8.78
N TYR A 29 9.25 -1.06 8.81
CA TYR A 29 9.21 -2.53 8.89
C TYR A 29 8.54 -3.03 10.17
N GLY A 30 8.86 -2.43 11.32
CA GLY A 30 8.24 -2.77 12.61
C GLY A 30 6.71 -2.58 12.59
N LEU A 31 6.24 -1.46 12.03
CA LEU A 31 4.80 -1.21 11.85
C LEU A 31 4.16 -2.18 10.85
N GLY A 32 4.86 -2.53 9.76
CA GLY A 32 4.40 -3.56 8.82
C GLY A 32 4.20 -4.91 9.51
N ILE A 33 5.21 -5.38 10.26
CA ILE A 33 5.16 -6.64 11.01
C ILE A 33 4.05 -6.59 12.07
N LEU A 34 3.92 -5.48 12.80
CA LEU A 34 2.83 -5.28 13.77
C LEU A 34 1.46 -5.38 13.10
N ALA A 35 1.28 -4.78 11.93
CA ALA A 35 0.02 -4.88 11.17
C ALA A 35 -0.30 -6.34 10.81
N LEU A 36 0.69 -7.14 10.40
CA LEU A 36 0.51 -8.56 10.11
C LEU A 36 0.16 -9.37 11.35
N ALA A 37 0.86 -9.14 12.47
CA ALA A 37 0.59 -9.81 13.73
C ALA A 37 -0.84 -9.51 14.23
N LEU A 38 -1.27 -8.25 14.11
CA LEU A 38 -2.61 -7.81 14.48
C LEU A 38 -3.71 -8.31 13.53
N ALA A 39 -3.38 -8.56 12.27
CA ALA A 39 -4.31 -9.08 11.27
C ALA A 39 -4.42 -10.61 11.30
N TRP A 40 -3.59 -11.31 12.07
CA TRP A 40 -3.58 -12.77 12.13
C TRP A 40 -4.87 -13.36 12.73
N ARG A 41 -5.50 -12.63 13.66
CA ARG A 41 -6.80 -12.98 14.25
C ARG A 41 -7.64 -11.73 14.38
N GLU A 42 -8.92 -11.84 14.04
CA GLU A 42 -9.83 -10.71 14.19
C GLU A 42 -9.91 -10.30 15.67
N ASN A 43 -9.61 -9.03 15.95
CA ASN A 43 -9.83 -8.44 17.25
C ASN A 43 -10.32 -6.99 17.08
N LYS A 44 -11.13 -6.51 18.03
CA LYS A 44 -11.77 -5.19 17.91
C LYS A 44 -10.77 -4.02 17.74
N PRO A 45 -9.63 -3.96 18.45
CA PRO A 45 -8.70 -2.84 18.28
C PRO A 45 -7.80 -2.94 17.03
N SER A 46 -7.55 -4.14 16.48
CA SER A 46 -6.59 -4.32 15.39
C SER A 46 -6.97 -3.56 14.15
N GLY A 47 -8.26 -3.52 13.80
CA GLY A 47 -8.76 -2.76 12.65
C GLY A 47 -8.38 -1.28 12.71
N ARG A 48 -8.50 -0.64 13.89
CA ARG A 48 -8.13 0.75 14.10
C ARG A 48 -6.62 0.97 14.05
N ILE A 49 -5.85 0.07 14.67
CA ILE A 49 -4.38 0.16 14.70
C ILE A 49 -3.80 -0.02 13.29
N ILE A 50 -4.23 -1.05 12.56
CA ILE A 50 -3.83 -1.29 11.17
C ILE A 50 -4.24 -0.12 10.28
N GLY A 51 -5.45 0.42 10.48
CA GLY A 51 -5.89 1.65 9.84
C GLY A 51 -4.94 2.81 10.11
N GLY A 52 -4.56 3.03 11.37
CA GLY A 52 -3.58 4.06 11.76
C GLY A 52 -2.19 3.86 11.17
N ILE A 53 -1.73 2.62 11.00
CA ILE A 53 -0.47 2.29 10.32
C ILE A 53 -0.53 2.69 8.84
N LEU A 54 -1.65 2.39 8.15
CA LEU A 54 -1.85 2.82 6.77
C LEU A 54 -1.90 4.36 6.68
N VAL A 55 -2.57 5.04 7.61
CA VAL A 55 -2.54 6.51 7.69
C VAL A 55 -1.11 7.01 7.76
N PHE A 56 -0.32 6.47 8.68
CA PHE A 56 1.07 6.86 8.87
C PHE A 56 1.88 6.70 7.58
N PHE A 57 1.84 5.53 6.92
CA PHE A 57 2.57 5.32 5.67
C PHE A 57 2.15 6.31 4.57
N TRP A 58 0.84 6.47 4.35
CA TRP A 58 0.34 7.34 3.27
C TRP A 58 0.65 8.81 3.50
N LEU A 59 0.51 9.30 4.75
CA LEU A 59 0.90 10.66 5.11
C LEU A 59 2.42 10.86 5.00
N TRP A 60 3.21 9.89 5.48
CA TRP A 60 4.67 9.96 5.42
C TRP A 60 5.17 10.08 3.98
N MET A 61 4.69 9.21 3.10
CA MET A 61 5.06 9.23 1.68
C MET A 61 4.55 10.48 0.96
N GLY A 62 3.35 10.95 1.30
CA GLY A 62 2.82 12.20 0.77
C GLY A 62 3.69 13.40 1.15
N ILE A 63 4.00 13.54 2.44
CA ILE A 63 4.71 14.71 2.96
C ILE A 63 6.21 14.61 2.68
N PHE A 64 6.88 13.60 3.24
CA PHE A 64 8.34 13.55 3.24
C PHE A 64 8.90 13.09 1.89
N TYR A 65 8.35 12.03 1.30
CA TYR A 65 8.86 11.57 0.01
C TYR A 65 8.44 12.51 -1.12
N HIS A 66 7.14 12.73 -1.32
CA HIS A 66 6.65 13.50 -2.47
C HIS A 66 6.88 15.00 -2.33
N LEU A 67 6.38 15.65 -1.28
CA LEU A 67 6.42 17.10 -1.17
C LEU A 67 7.80 17.64 -0.80
N VAL A 68 8.54 16.98 0.09
CA VAL A 68 9.85 17.48 0.56
C VAL A 68 11.01 17.08 -0.36
N HIS A 69 11.06 15.83 -0.83
CA HIS A 69 12.25 15.32 -1.55
C HIS A 69 12.02 15.20 -3.06
N PHE A 70 10.94 14.55 -3.50
CA PHE A 70 10.75 14.23 -4.93
C PHE A 70 10.30 15.44 -5.76
N SER A 71 9.65 16.42 -5.13
CA SER A 71 9.27 17.70 -5.75
C SER A 71 10.45 18.50 -6.28
N ALA A 72 11.66 18.30 -5.73
CA ALA A 72 12.88 18.96 -6.17
C ALA A 72 13.27 18.60 -7.61
N ILE A 73 12.92 17.39 -8.07
CA ILE A 73 13.25 16.92 -9.43
C ILE A 73 12.01 16.69 -10.30
N ASN A 74 10.82 16.62 -9.70
CA ASN A 74 9.58 16.33 -10.40
C ASN A 74 8.42 17.21 -9.91
N GLN A 75 8.02 18.20 -10.71
CA GLN A 75 6.91 19.08 -10.36
C GLN A 75 5.59 18.34 -10.14
N ALA A 76 5.36 17.21 -10.81
CA ALA A 76 4.16 16.39 -10.59
C ALA A 76 4.10 15.81 -9.16
N ALA A 77 5.21 15.74 -8.44
CA ALA A 77 5.24 15.27 -7.06
C ALA A 77 4.43 16.14 -6.10
N TRP A 78 4.18 17.42 -6.41
CA TRP A 78 3.24 18.25 -5.65
C TRP A 78 1.83 17.66 -5.69
N VAL A 79 1.36 17.29 -6.87
CA VAL A 79 0.04 16.67 -7.07
C VAL A 79 0.01 15.28 -6.43
N PHE A 80 1.07 14.48 -6.62
CA PHE A 80 1.17 13.16 -6.00
C PHE A 80 1.13 13.25 -4.47
N GLY A 81 1.90 14.18 -3.89
CA GLY A 81 1.94 14.41 -2.45
C GLY A 81 0.57 14.75 -1.88
N ILE A 82 -0.18 15.65 -2.54
CA ILE A 82 -1.56 15.99 -2.15
C ILE A 82 -2.46 14.75 -2.19
N PHE A 83 -2.43 13.96 -3.27
CA PHE A 83 -3.24 12.74 -3.34
C PHE A 83 -2.88 11.73 -2.26
N PHE A 84 -1.59 11.56 -1.95
CA PHE A 84 -1.15 10.66 -0.89
C PHE A 84 -1.62 11.13 0.48
N VAL A 85 -1.56 12.44 0.75
CA VAL A 85 -2.10 13.02 1.98
C VAL A 85 -3.62 12.80 2.06
N VAL A 86 -4.35 13.06 0.98
CA VAL A 86 -5.80 12.80 0.90
C VAL A 86 -6.09 11.33 1.18
N GLN A 87 -5.35 10.39 0.59
CA GLN A 87 -5.52 8.97 0.85
C GLN A 87 -5.25 8.61 2.31
N GLY A 88 -4.22 9.19 2.94
CA GLY A 88 -3.96 9.05 4.38
C GLY A 88 -5.15 9.53 5.22
N LEU A 89 -5.73 10.69 4.89
CA LEU A 89 -6.92 11.21 5.58
C LEU A 89 -8.16 10.31 5.36
N LEU A 90 -8.33 9.75 4.16
CA LEU A 90 -9.42 8.81 3.88
C LEU A 90 -9.28 7.52 4.70
N PHE A 91 -8.05 7.00 4.85
CA PHE A 91 -7.77 5.87 5.76
C PHE A 91 -8.03 6.23 7.21
N PHE A 92 -7.72 7.46 7.64
CA PHE A 92 -7.95 7.91 9.00
C PHE A 92 -9.45 7.94 9.31
N LEU A 93 -10.23 8.58 8.45
CA LEU A 93 -11.68 8.63 8.59
C LEU A 93 -12.29 7.21 8.57
N ALA A 94 -11.93 6.38 7.60
CA ALA A 94 -12.52 5.05 7.46
C ALA A 94 -12.10 4.09 8.58
N GLY A 95 -10.80 4.01 8.87
CA GLY A 95 -10.22 3.02 9.78
C GLY A 95 -10.26 3.43 11.25
N VAL A 96 -9.85 4.67 11.55
CA VAL A 96 -9.69 5.13 12.94
C VAL A 96 -11.00 5.68 13.49
N ILE A 97 -11.65 6.58 12.76
CA ILE A 97 -12.88 7.25 13.23
C ILE A 97 -14.11 6.35 13.07
N PHE A 98 -14.37 5.85 11.86
CA PHE A 98 -15.57 5.08 11.55
C PHE A 98 -15.45 3.57 11.81
N ASN A 99 -14.27 3.08 12.20
CA ASN A 99 -14.02 1.67 12.50
C ASN A 99 -14.50 0.70 11.40
N LYS A 100 -14.31 1.07 10.13
CA LYS A 100 -14.77 0.29 8.97
C LYS A 100 -13.88 -0.91 8.65
N PHE A 101 -12.74 -1.03 9.32
CA PHE A 101 -11.80 -2.12 9.09
C PHE A 101 -11.91 -3.21 10.16
N ALA A 102 -11.88 -4.44 9.68
CA ALA A 102 -11.60 -5.64 10.46
C ALA A 102 -10.75 -6.54 9.55
N PHE A 103 -9.77 -7.21 10.13
CA PHE A 103 -8.80 -8.01 9.40
C PHE A 103 -8.67 -9.38 10.04
N GLU A 104 -8.57 -10.40 9.19
CA GLU A 104 -8.34 -11.77 9.59
C GLU A 104 -7.59 -12.49 8.48
N PHE A 105 -6.47 -13.10 8.83
CA PHE A 105 -5.80 -14.03 7.94
C PHE A 105 -6.42 -15.42 8.06
N ALA A 106 -6.79 -15.99 6.92
CA ALA A 106 -7.20 -17.38 6.80
C ALA A 106 -6.52 -17.99 5.56
N LEU A 107 -6.25 -19.30 5.58
CA LEU A 107 -5.70 -20.03 4.42
C LEU A 107 -6.75 -20.21 3.32
N LYS A 108 -7.18 -19.09 2.75
CA LYS A 108 -8.18 -18.92 1.70
C LYS A 108 -7.54 -18.19 0.51
N PRO A 109 -8.08 -18.33 -0.72
CA PRO A 109 -7.42 -17.80 -1.91
C PRO A 109 -7.10 -16.29 -1.84
N LEU A 110 -8.03 -15.46 -1.37
CA LEU A 110 -7.85 -14.00 -1.30
C LEU A 110 -6.76 -13.59 -0.30
N PRO A 111 -6.80 -14.03 0.98
CA PRO A 111 -5.72 -13.71 1.92
C PRO A 111 -4.35 -14.25 1.49
N VAL A 112 -4.29 -15.42 0.83
CA VAL A 112 -3.02 -15.96 0.30
C VAL A 112 -2.44 -15.04 -0.79
N ILE A 113 -3.26 -14.56 -1.73
CA ILE A 113 -2.82 -13.55 -2.71
C ILE A 113 -2.34 -12.27 -2.00
N GLY A 114 -3.06 -11.84 -0.95
CA GLY A 114 -2.64 -10.72 -0.12
C GLY A 114 -1.28 -10.93 0.53
N ALA A 115 -1.03 -12.14 1.04
CA ALA A 115 0.25 -12.53 1.62
C ALA A 115 1.39 -12.48 0.59
N ILE A 116 1.14 -12.92 -0.65
CA ILE A 116 2.10 -12.82 -1.75
C ILE A 116 2.45 -11.34 -2.01
N PHE A 117 1.46 -10.43 -2.05
CA PHE A 117 1.73 -9.00 -2.21
C PHE A 117 2.54 -8.42 -1.05
N ILE A 118 2.23 -8.80 0.18
CA ILE A 118 2.95 -8.37 1.38
C ILE A 118 4.42 -8.84 1.34
N VAL A 119 4.65 -10.13 1.08
CA VAL A 119 6.00 -10.70 0.97
C VAL A 119 6.76 -10.05 -0.17
N TYR A 120 6.10 -9.81 -1.30
CA TYR A 120 6.71 -9.08 -2.41
C TYR A 120 7.15 -7.68 -1.97
N ALA A 121 6.26 -6.90 -1.37
CA ALA A 121 6.54 -5.53 -0.93
C ALA A 121 7.65 -5.42 0.12
N MET A 122 7.68 -6.32 1.10
CA MET A 122 8.58 -6.24 2.25
C MET A 122 9.92 -6.94 2.02
N VAL A 123 9.96 -7.99 1.20
CA VAL A 123 11.15 -8.86 1.09
C VAL A 123 11.68 -8.89 -0.34
N ILE A 124 10.85 -9.27 -1.30
CA ILE A 124 11.32 -9.50 -2.68
C ILE A 124 11.69 -8.17 -3.35
N TYR A 125 10.88 -7.14 -3.16
CA TYR A 125 11.06 -5.81 -3.74
C TYR A 125 12.43 -5.19 -3.39
N PRO A 126 12.85 -5.08 -2.11
CA PRO A 126 14.18 -4.57 -1.79
C PRO A 126 15.31 -5.49 -2.28
N ILE A 127 15.12 -6.82 -2.29
CA ILE A 127 16.12 -7.78 -2.80
C ILE A 127 16.36 -7.57 -4.31
N ILE A 128 15.29 -7.38 -5.10
CA ILE A 128 15.42 -7.06 -6.53
C ILE A 128 16.18 -5.75 -6.71
N GLY A 129 15.89 -4.73 -5.89
CA GLY A 129 16.62 -3.46 -5.90
C GLY A 129 18.14 -3.65 -5.73
N VAL A 130 18.54 -4.42 -4.71
CA VAL A 130 19.95 -4.73 -4.43
C VAL A 130 20.62 -5.50 -5.57
N ASN A 131 19.96 -6.51 -6.13
CA ASN A 131 20.51 -7.35 -7.21
C ASN A 131 20.69 -6.59 -8.53
N LEU A 132 19.98 -5.48 -8.72
CA LEU A 132 20.11 -4.61 -9.91
C LEU A 132 21.20 -3.55 -9.75
N GLY A 133 22.06 -3.68 -8.74
CA GLY A 133 23.21 -2.78 -8.52
C GLY A 133 22.86 -1.52 -7.71
N HIS A 134 21.61 -1.33 -7.32
CA HIS A 134 21.21 -0.24 -6.44
C HIS A 134 21.35 -0.69 -4.98
N SER A 135 22.31 -0.13 -4.26
CA SER A 135 22.48 -0.42 -2.83
C SER A 135 21.86 0.67 -1.95
N TYR A 136 21.49 0.32 -0.73
CA TYR A 136 21.16 1.34 0.27
C TYR A 136 22.30 2.36 0.39
N PRO A 137 22.03 3.68 0.38
CA PRO A 137 20.71 4.31 0.57
C PRO A 137 19.92 4.62 -0.71
N GLN A 138 20.42 4.32 -1.91
CA GLN A 138 19.79 4.71 -3.18
C GLN A 138 18.76 3.71 -3.69
N VAL A 139 17.85 3.26 -2.81
CA VAL A 139 16.79 2.31 -3.16
C VAL A 139 15.44 2.68 -2.52
N PRO A 140 14.32 2.43 -3.20
CA PRO A 140 13.00 2.54 -2.59
C PRO A 140 12.81 1.50 -1.47
N MET A 141 12.58 1.97 -0.24
CA MET A 141 12.43 1.12 0.95
C MET A 141 10.95 0.98 1.37
N PHE A 142 10.58 -0.19 1.87
CA PHE A 142 9.22 -0.49 2.34
C PHE A 142 8.70 0.53 3.37
N GLY A 143 7.42 0.91 3.24
CA GLY A 143 6.68 1.79 4.16
C GLY A 143 7.08 3.27 4.14
N VAL A 144 8.21 3.61 3.51
CA VAL A 144 8.67 5.00 3.31
C VAL A 144 8.77 5.40 1.83
N ALA A 145 8.74 4.44 0.91
CA ALA A 145 8.65 4.65 -0.52
C ALA A 145 7.27 4.24 -1.08
N PRO A 146 6.68 5.00 -2.02
CA PRO A 146 5.32 4.78 -2.54
C PRO A 146 5.01 3.39 -3.08
N CYS A 147 5.88 2.84 -3.93
CA CYS A 147 5.62 1.59 -4.64
C CYS A 147 5.43 0.38 -3.70
N PRO A 148 6.41 0.01 -2.84
CA PRO A 148 6.25 -1.13 -1.95
C PRO A 148 5.14 -0.93 -0.92
N ALA A 149 4.94 0.29 -0.39
CA ALA A 149 3.87 0.57 0.55
C ALA A 149 2.46 0.46 -0.08
N THR A 150 2.31 0.83 -1.36
CA THR A 150 1.04 0.67 -2.09
C THR A 150 0.73 -0.80 -2.35
N ILE A 151 1.74 -1.60 -2.75
CA ILE A 151 1.60 -3.05 -2.90
C ILE A 151 1.15 -3.69 -1.57
N PHE A 152 1.82 -3.33 -0.47
CA PHE A 152 1.43 -3.77 0.86
C PHE A 152 0.01 -3.34 1.23
N THR A 153 -0.41 -2.13 0.89
CA THR A 153 -1.77 -1.62 1.13
C THR A 153 -2.81 -2.53 0.46
N PHE A 154 -2.62 -2.90 -0.81
CA PHE A 154 -3.51 -3.86 -1.46
C PHE A 154 -3.43 -5.25 -0.80
N GLY A 155 -2.24 -5.70 -0.44
CA GLY A 155 -2.03 -6.98 0.23
C GLY A 155 -2.78 -7.10 1.56
N ILE A 156 -2.66 -6.12 2.45
CA ILE A 156 -3.33 -6.13 3.75
C ILE A 156 -4.85 -5.92 3.61
N LEU A 157 -5.31 -5.13 2.64
CA LEU A 157 -6.74 -4.97 2.37
C LEU A 157 -7.39 -6.26 1.84
N LEU A 158 -6.64 -7.16 1.22
CA LEU A 158 -7.12 -8.51 0.87
C LEU A 158 -7.36 -9.39 2.10
N TRP A 159 -6.80 -9.05 3.26
CA TRP A 159 -7.07 -9.72 4.54
C TRP A 159 -8.27 -9.10 5.29
N ALA A 160 -8.93 -8.09 4.73
CA ALA A 160 -10.09 -7.49 5.37
C ALA A 160 -11.27 -8.49 5.45
N SER A 161 -11.82 -8.71 6.66
CA SER A 161 -13.00 -9.55 6.91
C SER A 161 -14.32 -8.80 6.66
N LYS A 162 -14.26 -7.45 6.60
CA LYS A 162 -15.37 -6.56 6.24
C LYS A 162 -15.18 -5.93 4.87
N PRO A 163 -16.27 -5.49 4.20
CA PRO A 163 -16.16 -4.77 2.94
C PRO A 163 -15.32 -3.50 3.06
N VAL A 164 -14.33 -3.36 2.18
CA VAL A 164 -13.47 -2.16 2.12
C VAL A 164 -14.18 -1.09 1.31
N PRO A 165 -14.37 0.15 1.81
CA PRO A 165 -14.97 1.22 1.02
C PRO A 165 -14.25 1.45 -0.32
N GLY A 166 -14.98 1.39 -1.44
CA GLY A 166 -14.37 1.42 -2.79
C GLY A 166 -13.59 2.69 -3.11
N TYR A 167 -13.95 3.84 -2.52
CA TYR A 167 -13.23 5.10 -2.71
C TYR A 167 -11.77 5.03 -2.21
N LEU A 168 -11.47 4.16 -1.24
CA LEU A 168 -10.11 3.96 -0.73
C LEU A 168 -9.19 3.27 -1.73
N LEU A 169 -9.74 2.69 -2.80
CA LEU A 169 -8.96 2.01 -3.83
C LEU A 169 -8.58 2.93 -4.99
N VAL A 170 -9.23 4.10 -5.10
CA VAL A 170 -9.09 5.00 -6.26
C VAL A 170 -7.67 5.56 -6.35
N ILE A 171 -7.19 6.24 -5.30
CA ILE A 171 -5.84 6.84 -5.31
C ILE A 171 -4.74 5.76 -5.38
N PRO A 172 -4.79 4.65 -4.61
CA PRO A 172 -3.82 3.57 -4.75
C PRO A 172 -3.78 2.95 -6.15
N LEU A 173 -4.92 2.79 -6.80
CA LEU A 173 -4.99 2.26 -8.17
C LEU A 173 -4.44 3.27 -9.19
N LEU A 174 -4.80 4.55 -9.07
CA LEU A 174 -4.25 5.60 -9.92
C LEU A 174 -2.72 5.69 -9.78
N TRP A 175 -2.21 5.62 -8.55
CA TRP A 175 -0.77 5.56 -8.30
C TRP A 175 -0.14 4.32 -8.94
N ALA A 176 -0.78 3.16 -8.85
CA ALA A 176 -0.25 1.94 -9.46
C ALA A 176 -0.14 2.03 -10.99
N LEU A 177 -1.10 2.69 -11.65
CA LEU A 177 -1.07 2.94 -13.09
C LEU A 177 0.01 3.97 -13.48
N VAL A 178 0.14 5.05 -12.70
CA VAL A 178 1.19 6.07 -12.93
C VAL A 178 2.58 5.48 -12.68
N GLY A 179 2.74 4.70 -11.61
CA GLY A 179 4.00 4.05 -11.25
C GLY A 179 4.50 3.08 -12.32
N MET A 180 3.61 2.42 -13.07
CA MET A 180 4.00 1.60 -14.22
C MET A 180 4.74 2.41 -15.29
N SER A 181 4.27 3.64 -15.57
CA SER A 181 4.95 4.50 -16.53
C SER A 181 6.36 4.85 -16.06
N ALA A 182 6.55 5.15 -14.78
CA ALA A 182 7.87 5.39 -14.20
C ALA A 182 8.75 4.14 -14.26
N ALA A 183 8.21 2.97 -13.90
CA ALA A 183 8.91 1.69 -13.92
C ALA A 183 9.52 1.36 -15.28
N VAL A 184 8.74 1.56 -16.35
CA VAL A 184 9.19 1.30 -17.73
C VAL A 184 10.21 2.36 -18.18
N ASN A 185 9.96 3.64 -17.92
CA ASN A 185 10.86 4.72 -18.38
C ASN A 185 12.18 4.77 -17.60
N LEU A 186 12.19 4.31 -16.34
CA LEU A 186 13.36 4.35 -15.46
C LEU A 186 14.04 2.98 -15.31
N ASN A 187 13.54 1.95 -16.02
CA ASN A 187 14.03 0.57 -15.95
C ASN A 187 14.09 0.02 -14.51
N VAL A 188 12.98 0.17 -13.77
CA VAL A 188 12.82 -0.25 -12.37
C VAL A 188 11.87 -1.46 -12.33
N PRO A 189 12.35 -2.69 -12.64
CA PRO A 189 11.48 -3.85 -12.83
C PRO A 189 10.75 -4.30 -11.55
N GLN A 190 11.27 -4.00 -10.36
CA GLN A 190 10.57 -4.24 -9.10
C GLN A 190 9.25 -3.48 -8.99
N ASP A 191 9.09 -2.37 -9.73
CA ASP A 191 7.83 -1.62 -9.76
C ASP A 191 6.76 -2.26 -10.67
N TYR A 192 7.10 -3.30 -11.46
CA TYR A 192 6.07 -4.05 -12.21
C TYR A 192 5.09 -4.78 -11.27
N GLY A 193 5.54 -5.17 -10.07
CA GLY A 193 4.65 -5.71 -9.05
C GLY A 193 3.57 -4.72 -8.60
N LEU A 194 3.82 -3.41 -8.72
CA LEU A 194 2.88 -2.37 -8.30
C LEU A 194 1.59 -2.39 -9.13
N VAL A 195 1.70 -2.41 -10.46
CA VAL A 195 0.50 -2.43 -11.31
C VAL A 195 -0.27 -3.75 -11.18
N VAL A 196 0.45 -4.86 -11.04
CA VAL A 196 -0.16 -6.18 -10.81
C VAL A 196 -0.95 -6.14 -9.50
N ALA A 197 -0.33 -5.70 -8.40
CA ALA A 197 -0.99 -5.61 -7.11
C ALA A 197 -2.16 -4.61 -7.13
N GLY A 198 -2.00 -3.47 -7.82
CA GLY A 198 -3.03 -2.45 -7.95
C GLY A 198 -4.27 -2.94 -8.69
N VAL A 199 -4.09 -3.47 -9.90
CA VAL A 199 -5.20 -3.93 -10.76
C VAL A 199 -5.85 -5.18 -10.16
N VAL A 200 -5.06 -6.21 -9.86
CA VAL A 200 -5.58 -7.48 -9.34
C VAL A 200 -6.18 -7.26 -7.95
N GLY A 201 -5.48 -6.55 -7.07
CA GLY A 201 -5.97 -6.25 -5.72
C GLY A 201 -7.28 -5.46 -5.75
N ALA A 202 -7.37 -4.39 -6.56
CA ALA A 202 -8.61 -3.61 -6.67
C ALA A 202 -9.78 -4.45 -7.19
N ILE A 203 -9.57 -5.24 -8.25
CA ILE A 203 -10.61 -6.11 -8.83
C ILE A 203 -11.10 -7.13 -7.80
N LEU A 204 -10.18 -7.85 -7.14
CA LEU A 204 -10.52 -8.87 -6.14
C LEU A 204 -11.28 -8.28 -4.95
N ILE A 205 -10.85 -7.12 -4.44
CA ILE A 205 -11.53 -6.42 -3.35
C ILE A 205 -12.94 -5.99 -3.79
N MET A 206 -13.10 -5.43 -5.00
CA MET A 206 -14.41 -5.02 -5.51
C MET A 206 -15.35 -6.21 -5.72
N ILE A 207 -14.86 -7.34 -6.23
CA ILE A 207 -15.64 -8.58 -6.37
C ILE A 207 -16.09 -9.08 -5.00
N ARG A 208 -15.18 -9.15 -4.01
CA ARG A 208 -15.52 -9.53 -2.63
C ARG A 208 -16.59 -8.62 -2.04
N ASN A 209 -16.45 -7.31 -2.20
CA ASN A 209 -17.43 -6.33 -1.71
C ASN A 209 -18.81 -6.53 -2.34
N ARG A 210 -18.88 -6.83 -3.65
CA ARG A 210 -20.15 -7.13 -4.34
C ARG A 210 -20.79 -8.41 -3.81
N LYS A 211 -20.01 -9.48 -3.62
CA LYS A 211 -20.50 -10.74 -3.02
C LYS A 211 -21.10 -10.49 -1.62
N TRP A 212 -20.40 -9.72 -0.79
CA TRP A 212 -20.87 -9.40 0.55
C TRP A 212 -22.19 -8.61 0.55
N LYS A 213 -22.31 -7.60 -0.33
CA LYS A 213 -23.57 -6.84 -0.50
C LYS A 213 -24.73 -7.72 -0.96
N ASN A 214 -24.48 -8.69 -1.84
CA ASN A 214 -25.51 -9.62 -2.31
C ASN A 214 -25.98 -10.54 -1.18
N LEU A 215 -25.06 -11.07 -0.37
CA LEU A 215 -25.39 -11.89 0.80
C LEU A 215 -26.20 -11.09 1.85
N ALA A 216 -25.82 -9.84 2.10
CA ALA A 216 -26.55 -8.96 3.01
C ALA A 216 -28.00 -8.68 2.54
N ARG A 217 -28.20 -8.56 1.22
CA ARG A 217 -29.54 -8.39 0.63
C ARG A 217 -30.40 -9.65 0.74
N GLN A 218 -29.78 -10.83 0.66
CA GLN A 218 -30.46 -12.12 0.75
C GLN A 218 -30.83 -12.50 2.19
N ASN A 219 -30.16 -11.94 3.20
CA ASN A 219 -30.43 -12.23 4.61
C ASN A 219 -30.49 -10.95 5.47
N PRO A 220 -31.61 -10.19 5.43
CA PRO A 220 -31.72 -8.87 6.06
C PRO A 220 -31.63 -8.86 7.59
N GLY A 221 -31.76 -10.01 8.25
CA GLY A 221 -31.78 -10.15 9.72
C GLY A 221 -30.55 -10.82 10.34
N GLY A 222 -29.57 -11.27 9.54
CA GLY A 222 -28.33 -11.87 10.01
C GLY A 222 -27.13 -11.06 9.56
N GLU A 223 -26.17 -10.77 10.46
CA GLU A 223 -24.85 -10.31 10.02
C GLU A 223 -24.33 -11.34 8.99
N PRO A 224 -24.04 -10.93 7.74
CA PRO A 224 -23.50 -11.84 6.75
C PRO A 224 -22.09 -12.23 7.21
N ARG A 225 -22.00 -13.36 7.94
CA ARG A 225 -20.73 -14.02 8.24
C ARG A 225 -20.02 -14.23 6.89
N GLY A 226 -18.73 -13.89 6.86
CA GLY A 226 -17.93 -13.73 5.65
C GLY A 226 -18.25 -14.75 4.57
N ALA A 227 -18.29 -14.29 3.32
CA ALA A 227 -18.66 -15.03 2.11
C ALA A 227 -17.77 -16.26 1.78
N ASP A 228 -16.95 -16.70 2.72
CA ASP A 228 -16.06 -17.82 2.60
C ASP A 228 -16.34 -18.72 3.80
N GLY A 229 -16.96 -19.87 3.55
CA GLY A 229 -17.58 -20.74 4.53
C GLY A 229 -16.69 -21.18 5.69
N ARG A 230 -17.36 -21.75 6.68
CA ARG A 230 -16.78 -22.38 7.88
C ARG A 230 -15.57 -23.26 7.54
#